data_AF-A0A970L9D9-F1
#
_entry.id   AF-A0A970L9D9-F1
#
_cell.length_a   1.000
_cell.length_b   1.000
_cell.length_c   1.000
_cell.angle_alpha   90.00
_cell.angle_beta   90.00
_cell.angle_gamma   90.00
#
_symmetry.space_group_name_H-M   'P 1'
#
loop_
_entity.id
_entity.type
_entity.pdbx_description
1 polymer ?
#
loop_
_entity_poly.entity_id
_entity_poly.type
_entity_poly.pdbx_seq_one_letter_code
_entity_poly.pdbx_strand_id
1 'polypeptide(L)' 'MNKTQLKASIKAMLNDLKDDVDQTAAIEKYAEMISTAIDEYVKTATVIGTDSMGGPITGTIQ' A
#
# COMPACT_ATOMS: atom_id res chain seq x y z
N MET A 1 -4.80 -5.63 4.58
CA MET A 1 -5.41 -5.22 3.29
C MET A 1 -4.88 -6.14 2.19
N ASN A 2 -5.67 -6.53 1.19
CA ASN A 2 -5.17 -7.37 0.07
C ASN A 2 -4.83 -6.54 -1.19
N LYS A 3 -4.13 -7.13 -2.16
CA LYS A 3 -3.66 -6.45 -3.39
C LYS A 3 -4.80 -5.80 -4.18
N THR A 4 -5.97 -6.44 -4.23
CA THR A 4 -7.15 -5.93 -4.93
C THR A 4 -7.72 -4.70 -4.23
N GLN A 5 -7.79 -4.72 -2.91
CA GLN A 5 -8.24 -3.59 -2.09
C GLN A 5 -7.27 -2.41 -2.21
N LEU A 6 -5.96 -2.64 -2.12
CA LEU A 6 -4.94 -1.59 -2.31
C LEU A 6 -5.08 -0.91 -3.68
N LYS A 7 -5.22 -1.71 -4.75
CA LYS A 7 -5.39 -1.18 -6.11
C LYS A 7 -6.65 -0.32 -6.24
N ALA A 8 -7.75 -0.72 -5.60
CA ALA A 8 -8.98 0.07 -5.60
C ALA A 8 -8.80 1.40 -4.87
N SER A 9 -8.16 1.40 -3.70
CA SER A 9 -7.88 2.61 -2.92
C SER A 9 -6.99 3.60 -3.68
N ILE A 10 -5.89 3.13 -4.28
CA ILE A 10 -5.00 3.99 -5.09
C ILE A 10 -5.76 4.60 -6.27
N LYS A 11 -6.62 3.81 -6.94
CA LYS A 11 -7.40 4.30 -8.08
C LYS A 11 -8.40 5.39 -7.66
N ALA A 12 -9.03 5.27 -6.50
CA ALA A 12 -9.92 6.30 -5.96
C ALA A 12 -9.14 7.61 -5.71
N MET A 13 -8.01 7.54 -5.03
CA MET A 13 -7.15 8.70 -4.75
C MET A 13 -6.68 9.42 -6.03
N LEU A 14 -6.32 8.66 -7.08
CA LEU A 14 -5.92 9.24 -8.36
C LEU A 14 -7.08 9.89 -9.12
N ASN A 15 -8.29 9.36 -8.99
CA ASN A 15 -9.48 9.99 -9.57
C ASN A 15 -9.82 11.29 -8.82
N ASP A 16 -9.74 11.29 -7.49
CA ASP A 16 -10.01 12.48 -6.69
C ASP A 16 -8.96 13.59 -6.97
N LEU A 17 -7.69 13.24 -7.18
CA LEU A 17 -6.64 14.17 -7.63
C LEU A 17 -6.96 14.79 -9.00
N LYS A 18 -7.49 14.00 -9.93
CA LYS A 18 -7.80 14.47 -11.29
C LYS A 18 -8.87 15.57 -11.29
N ASP A 19 -9.80 15.50 -10.36
CA ASP A 19 -10.92 16.43 -10.25
C ASP A 19 -10.61 17.62 -9.31
N ASP A 20 -9.40 17.68 -8.74
CA ASP A 20 -8.98 18.74 -7.82
C ASP A 20 -8.53 20.02 -8.57
N VAL A 21 -8.98 21.17 -8.06
CA VAL A 21 -8.81 22.49 -8.71
C VAL A 21 -7.42 23.07 -8.41
N ASP A 22 -6.81 22.69 -7.29
CA ASP A 22 -5.44 23.05 -6.91
C ASP A 22 -4.51 21.84 -6.98
N GLN A 23 -4.01 21.57 -8.20
CA GLN A 23 -3.23 20.38 -8.47
C GLN A 23 -1.91 20.31 -7.68
N THR A 24 -1.29 21.44 -7.31
CA THR A 24 0.01 21.42 -6.65
C THR A 24 -0.10 20.99 -5.19
N ALA A 25 -1.03 21.58 -4.42
CA ALA A 25 -1.29 21.14 -3.05
C ALA A 25 -1.93 19.74 -3.00
N ALA A 26 -2.76 19.41 -4.00
CA ALA A 26 -3.37 18.10 -4.11
C ALA A 26 -2.35 16.98 -4.36
N ILE A 27 -1.38 17.17 -5.25
CA ILE A 27 -0.36 16.14 -5.57
C ILE A 27 0.37 15.68 -4.31
N GLU A 28 0.81 16.60 -3.46
CA GLU A 28 1.57 16.26 -2.24
C GLU A 28 0.72 15.48 -1.24
N LYS A 29 -0.53 15.93 -1.02
CA LYS A 29 -1.51 15.23 -0.18
C LYS A 29 -1.80 13.81 -0.68
N TYR A 30 -2.07 13.64 -1.97
CA TYR A 30 -2.40 12.32 -2.53
C TYR A 30 -1.17 11.40 -2.60
N ALA A 31 0.03 11.95 -2.79
CA ALA A 31 1.28 11.19 -2.70
C ALA A 31 1.49 10.62 -1.28
N GLU A 32 1.23 11.41 -0.24
CA GLU A 32 1.28 10.95 1.15
C GLU A 32 0.27 9.83 1.40
N MET A 33 -0.99 10.01 0.98
CA MET A 33 -2.04 8.99 1.16
C MET A 33 -1.71 7.67 0.44
N ILE A 34 -1.15 7.73 -0.78
CA ILE A 34 -0.71 6.54 -1.51
C ILE A 34 0.45 5.85 -0.78
N SER A 35 1.43 6.62 -0.28
CA SER A 35 2.56 6.09 0.48
C SER A 35 2.09 5.36 1.74
N THR A 36 1.19 5.96 2.52
CA THR A 36 0.60 5.33 3.71
C THR A 36 -0.14 4.03 3.37
N ALA A 37 -0.96 4.02 2.31
CA ALA A 37 -1.68 2.82 1.91
C ALA A 37 -0.73 1.67 1.48
N ILE A 38 0.40 2.00 0.85
CA ILE A 38 1.44 1.01 0.51
C ILE A 38 2.14 0.52 1.77
N ASP A 39 2.50 1.40 2.70
CA ASP A 39 3.15 1.02 3.96
C ASP A 39 2.26 0.09 4.80
N GLU A 40 0.96 0.40 4.93
CA GLU A 40 -0.01 -0.48 5.59
C GLU A 40 -0.14 -1.83 4.88
N TYR A 41 -0.11 -1.85 3.55
CA TYR A 41 -0.12 -3.10 2.79
C TYR A 41 1.13 -3.95 3.07
N VAL A 42 2.31 -3.31 3.08
CA VAL A 42 3.59 -3.98 3.32
C VAL A 42 3.69 -4.51 4.75
N LYS A 43 3.29 -3.70 5.75
CA LYS A 43 3.24 -4.13 7.16
C LYS A 43 2.27 -5.28 7.41
N THR A 44 1.18 -5.33 6.64
CA THR A 44 0.21 -6.44 6.72
C THR A 44 0.60 -7.64 5.86
N ALA A 45 1.70 -7.58 5.10
CA ALA A 45 2.18 -8.69 4.30
C ALA A 45 2.78 -9.77 5.21
N THR A 46 2.22 -10.97 5.13
CA THR A 46 2.79 -12.17 5.76
C THR A 46 3.89 -12.71 4.86
N VAL A 47 5.11 -12.80 5.38
CA VAL A 47 6.20 -13.52 4.76
C VAL A 47 5.95 -15.01 5.00
N ILE A 48 5.82 -15.77 3.90
CA ILE A 48 5.78 -17.23 3.92
C ILE A 48 7.05 -17.70 3.24
N GLY A 49 7.89 -18.40 4.00
CA GLY A 49 9.16 -18.92 3.51
C GLY A 49 9.49 -20.27 4.12
N THR A 50 10.65 -20.79 3.75
CA THR A 50 11.23 -22.00 4.33
C THR A 50 12.62 -21.64 4.86
N ASP A 51 12.94 -22.07 6.08
CA ASP A 51 14.28 -21.90 6.64
C ASP A 51 15.31 -22.81 5.93
N SER A 52 16.59 -22.67 6.28
CA SER A 52 17.68 -23.47 5.72
C SER A 52 17.59 -24.96 6.06
N MET A 53 16.68 -25.36 6.96
CA MET A 53 16.42 -26.73 7.39
C MET A 53 15.08 -27.28 6.84
N GLY A 54 14.35 -26.50 6.03
CA GLY A 54 13.07 -26.90 5.43
C GLY A 54 11.84 -26.66 6.32
N GLY A 55 11.97 -25.97 7.45
CA GLY A 55 10.85 -25.57 8.31
C GLY A 55 10.11 -24.34 7.80
N PRO A 56 8.78 -24.24 7.95
CA PRO A 56 8.01 -23.07 7.52
C PRO A 56 8.34 -21.84 8.38
N ILE A 57 8.64 -20.73 7.74
CA ILE A 57 8.74 -19.41 8.36
C ILE A 57 7.46 -18.64 8.04
N THR A 58 6.76 -18.18 9.07
CA THR A 58 5.64 -17.24 8.96
C THR A 58 5.91 -16.02 9.83
N GLY A 59 5.91 -14.82 9.26
CA GLY A 59 6.13 -13.58 10.01
C GLY A 59 5.50 -12.37 9.32
N THR A 60 5.30 -11.28 10.05
CA THR A 60 4.89 -9.97 9.50
C THR A 60 6.11 -9.09 9.33
N ILE A 61 6.15 -8.28 8.27
CA ILE A 61 7.18 -7.26 8.12
C ILE A 61 6.92 -6.16 9.16
N GLN A 62 7.84 -5.95 10.10
CA GLN A 62 7.81 -4.88 11.12
C GLN A 62 8.81 -3.78 10.79
#